data_AF-A0A6A6VE69-F1
#
_entry.id   AF-A0A6A6VE69-F1
#
_cell.length_a   1.000
_cell.length_b   1.000
_cell.length_c   1.000
_cell.angle_alpha   90.00
_cell.angle_beta   90.00
_cell.angle_gamma   90.00
#
_symmetry.space_group_name_H-M   'P 1'
#
loop_
_entity.id
_entity.type
_entity.pdbx_description
1 polymer ?
#
loop_
_entity_poly.entity_id
_entity_poly.type
_entity_poly.pdbx_seq_one_letter_code
_entity_poly.pdbx_strand_id
1 'polypeptide(L)'
;MVIATGPKGTVRNFSKRFSLSGMTGTFLPEVKAALEDVEGTDGPARIGETAAGGAPAPGDDLYDVPYAMQTGFTRYAPMQPIPPTKITKKDFKPLNPTSAFTIATTFLPLPKIHTTITQSQTYSVSSQENPVPAASHPTDDMEKFLARWKD
;
A
#
# COMPACT_ATOMS: atom_id res chain seq x y z
N MET A 1 -27.98 -13.85 11.39
CA MET A 1 -27.29 -12.64 11.89
C MET A 1 -25.83 -12.73 11.49
N VAL A 2 -25.27 -11.67 10.92
CA VAL A 2 -23.85 -11.60 10.54
C VAL A 2 -23.23 -10.42 11.28
N ILE A 3 -22.12 -10.66 11.97
CA ILE A 3 -21.34 -9.63 12.66
C ILE A 3 -20.06 -9.40 11.85
N ALA A 4 -19.82 -8.14 11.49
CA ALA A 4 -18.57 -7.72 10.88
C ALA A 4 -17.86 -6.75 11.83
N THR A 5 -16.66 -7.13 12.27
CA THR A 5 -15.83 -6.31 13.15
C THR A 5 -14.66 -5.76 12.36
N GLY A 6 -14.48 -4.45 12.40
CA GLY A 6 -13.35 -3.76 11.80
C GLY A 6 -12.61 -2.88 12.80
N PRO A 7 -11.44 -2.33 12.43
CA PRO A 7 -10.62 -1.50 13.31
C PRO A 7 -11.33 -0.27 13.91
N LYS A 8 -12.42 0.17 13.27
CA LYS A 8 -13.18 1.38 13.64
C LYS A 8 -14.58 1.09 14.20
N GLY A 9 -14.91 -0.18 14.49
CA GLY A 9 -16.18 -0.55 15.10
C GLY A 9 -16.76 -1.88 14.65
N THR A 10 -17.93 -2.21 15.19
CA THR A 10 -18.68 -3.43 14.88
C THR A 10 -19.98 -3.09 14.17
N VAL A 11 -20.31 -3.86 13.14
CA VAL A 11 -21.58 -3.81 12.43
C VAL A 11 -22.32 -5.13 12.62
N ARG A 12 -23.57 -5.05 13.06
CA ARG A 12 -24.47 -6.21 13.19
C ARG A 12 -25.57 -6.10 12.13
N ASN A 13 -25.59 -7.07 11.21
CA ASN A 13 -26.64 -7.19 10.21
C ASN A 13 -27.58 -8.35 10.57
N PHE A 14 -28.87 -8.06 10.58
CA PHE A 14 -29.92 -9.06 10.77
C PHE A 14 -30.47 -9.49 9.41
N SER A 15 -30.71 -10.78 9.23
CA SER A 15 -31.40 -11.32 8.06
C SER A 15 -32.91 -11.13 8.22
N LYS A 16 -33.65 -11.23 7.11
CA LYS A 16 -35.11 -11.38 7.16
C LYS A 16 -35.49 -12.60 8.00
N ARG A 17 -36.66 -12.52 8.64
CA ARG A 17 -37.24 -13.59 9.44
C ARG A 17 -37.70 -14.73 8.52
N PHE A 18 -37.60 -15.97 9.00
CA PHE A 18 -38.12 -17.15 8.31
C PHE A 18 -39.24 -17.76 9.14
N SER A 19 -40.26 -18.31 8.47
CA SER A 19 -41.37 -19.02 9.12
C SER A 19 -41.10 -20.52 9.12
N LEU A 20 -41.46 -21.18 10.22
CA LEU A 20 -41.45 -22.64 10.33
C LEU A 20 -42.88 -23.10 10.62
N SER A 21 -43.44 -23.94 9.75
CA SER A 21 -44.77 -24.54 9.92
C SER A 21 -44.67 -26.00 10.34
N GLY A 22 -45.64 -26.50 11.11
CA GLY A 22 -45.73 -27.92 11.46
C GLY A 22 -44.88 -28.36 12.65
N MET A 23 -44.35 -27.42 13.45
CA MET A 23 -43.73 -27.78 14.72
C MET A 23 -44.78 -28.27 15.72
N THR A 24 -44.56 -29.43 16.32
CA THR A 24 -45.36 -29.94 17.43
C THR A 24 -44.64 -29.65 18.75
N GLY A 25 -45.30 -28.95 19.66
CA GLY A 25 -44.73 -28.55 20.96
C GLY A 25 -45.52 -27.40 21.60
N THR A 26 -45.45 -27.30 22.92
CA THR A 26 -46.10 -26.23 23.70
C THR A 26 -45.11 -25.11 23.98
N PHE A 27 -45.34 -23.93 23.40
CA PHE A 27 -44.63 -22.71 23.80
C PHE A 27 -45.20 -22.16 25.11
N LEU A 28 -44.31 -21.61 25.94
CA LEU A 28 -44.69 -20.84 27.12
C LEU A 28 -45.59 -19.65 26.72
N PRO A 29 -46.55 -19.24 27.57
CA PRO A 29 -47.49 -18.16 27.25
C PRO A 29 -46.80 -16.84 26.85
N GLU A 30 -45.69 -16.51 27.51
CA GLU A 30 -44.90 -15.30 27.23
C GLU A 30 -44.33 -15.29 25.80
N VAL A 31 -43.87 -16.45 25.32
CA VAL A 31 -43.33 -16.60 23.97
C VAL A 31 -44.44 -16.47 22.93
N LYS A 32 -45.65 -16.95 23.24
CA LYS A 32 -46.81 -16.79 22.34
C LYS A 32 -47.24 -15.33 22.22
N ALA A 33 -47.34 -14.62 23.34
CA ALA A 33 -47.67 -13.19 23.34
C ALA A 33 -46.63 -12.37 22.57
N ALA A 34 -45.34 -12.66 22.76
CA ALA A 34 -44.26 -12.00 22.02
C ALA A 34 -44.20 -12.36 20.52
N LEU A 35 -44.75 -13.51 20.12
CA LEU A 35 -44.86 -13.90 18.70
C LEU A 35 -46.04 -13.21 18.00
N GLU A 36 -47.14 -12.97 18.72
CA GLU A 36 -48.32 -12.27 18.19
C GLU A 36 -48.07 -10.78 17.95
N ASP A 37 -47.17 -10.16 18.72
CA ASP A 37 -46.79 -8.75 18.60
C ASP A 37 -45.80 -8.46 17.45
N VAL A 38 -45.29 -9.50 16.77
CA VAL A 38 -44.34 -9.35 15.66
C VAL A 38 -45.07 -9.24 14.33
N GLU A 39 -45.13 -8.03 13.78
CA GLU A 39 -45.64 -7.78 12.44
C GLU A 39 -44.51 -7.74 11.39
N GLY A 40 -44.69 -8.49 10.29
CA GLY A 40 -43.81 -8.44 9.12
C GLY A 40 -42.63 -9.43 9.11
N THR A 41 -41.83 -9.37 8.05
CA THR A 41 -40.68 -10.29 7.82
C THR A 41 -39.32 -9.61 7.99
N ASP A 42 -39.33 -8.31 8.26
CA ASP A 42 -38.11 -7.55 8.42
C ASP A 42 -37.44 -7.86 9.76
N GLY A 43 -36.12 -8.04 9.70
CA GLY A 43 -35.30 -8.19 10.89
C GLY A 43 -35.19 -6.86 11.65
N PRO A 44 -34.67 -6.87 12.88
CA PRO A 44 -34.32 -5.65 13.60
C PRO A 44 -33.43 -4.73 12.76
N ALA A 45 -33.51 -3.42 13.01
CA ALA A 45 -32.66 -2.45 12.33
C ALA A 45 -31.17 -2.79 12.48
N ARG A 46 -30.39 -2.52 11.43
CA ARG A 46 -28.93 -2.67 11.45
C ARG A 46 -28.35 -1.81 12.57
N ILE A 47 -27.50 -2.42 13.40
CA ILE A 47 -26.76 -1.69 14.45
C ILE A 47 -25.33 -1.47 13.95
N GLY A 48 -24.91 -0.21 13.87
CA GLY A 48 -23.56 0.17 13.46
C GLY A 48 -22.94 1.14 14.46
N GLU A 49 -21.91 0.70 15.16
CA GLU A 49 -21.09 1.54 16.05
C GLU A 49 -19.75 1.84 15.36
N THR A 50 -19.80 2.48 14.21
CA THR A 50 -18.59 2.90 13.49
C THR A 50 -18.38 4.39 13.68
N ALA A 51 -17.26 4.80 14.30
CA ALA A 51 -16.88 6.21 14.40
C ALA A 51 -16.79 6.80 12.99
N ALA A 52 -17.36 8.01 12.78
CA ALA A 52 -17.35 8.72 11.51
C ALA A 52 -15.91 8.78 10.96
N GLY A 53 -15.65 8.00 9.93
CA GLY A 53 -14.30 7.75 9.43
C GLY A 53 -13.80 8.92 8.63
N GLY A 54 -12.91 9.72 9.23
CA GLY A 54 -11.85 10.38 8.45
C GLY A 54 -11.12 9.30 7.63
N ALA A 55 -10.83 9.63 6.37
CA ALA A 55 -10.13 8.74 5.44
C ALA A 55 -8.92 8.13 6.17
N PRO A 56 -8.77 6.79 6.20
CA PRO A 56 -7.58 6.19 6.79
C PRO A 56 -6.36 6.78 6.08
N ALA A 57 -5.39 7.28 6.84
CA ALA A 57 -4.05 7.47 6.29
C ALA A 57 -3.64 6.14 5.66
N PRO A 58 -3.09 6.13 4.43
CA PRO A 58 -2.66 4.89 3.82
C PRO A 58 -1.64 4.23 4.75
N GLY A 59 -2.00 3.08 5.32
CA GLY A 59 -1.09 2.23 6.07
C GLY A 59 -0.04 1.61 5.16
N ASP A 60 1.05 1.11 5.75
CA ASP A 60 2.16 0.51 5.00
C ASP A 60 1.70 -0.65 4.08
N ASP A 61 0.64 -1.36 4.48
CA ASP A 61 0.02 -2.47 3.73
C ASP A 61 -0.44 -2.11 2.30
N LEU A 62 -0.66 -0.81 1.99
CA LEU A 62 -1.08 -0.40 0.64
C LEU A 62 0.04 -0.56 -0.41
N TYR A 63 1.30 -0.58 0.01
CA TYR A 63 2.45 -0.73 -0.89
C TYR A 63 2.85 -2.20 -1.10
N ASP A 64 2.30 -3.13 -0.31
CA ASP A 64 2.64 -4.55 -0.37
C ASP A 64 1.97 -5.29 -1.53
N VAL A 65 0.84 -4.78 -2.03
CA VAL A 65 0.16 -5.37 -3.19
C VAL A 65 0.99 -5.07 -4.44
N PRO A 66 1.42 -6.10 -5.22
CA PRO A 66 2.18 -5.87 -6.45
C PRO A 66 1.47 -4.87 -7.36
N TYR A 67 2.21 -3.86 -7.86
CA TYR A 67 1.63 -2.75 -8.62
C TYR A 67 0.74 -3.22 -9.77
N ALA A 68 1.12 -4.29 -10.46
CA ALA A 68 0.34 -4.87 -11.56
C ALA A 68 -1.03 -5.46 -11.14
N MET A 69 -1.16 -5.91 -9.89
CA MET A 69 -2.39 -6.51 -9.32
C MET A 69 -3.32 -5.47 -8.69
N GLN A 70 -2.85 -4.24 -8.45
CA GLN A 70 -3.69 -3.20 -7.87
C GLN A 70 -4.77 -2.74 -8.84
N THR A 71 -5.96 -2.49 -8.32
CA THR A 71 -7.12 -1.99 -9.08
C THR A 71 -7.58 -0.65 -8.53
N GLY A 72 -8.23 0.15 -9.37
CA GLY A 72 -8.72 1.48 -9.01
C GLY A 72 -7.90 2.63 -9.59
N PHE A 73 -8.42 3.84 -9.38
CA PHE A 73 -7.88 5.07 -9.96
C PHE A 73 -6.56 5.53 -9.33
N THR A 74 -6.35 5.20 -8.06
CA THR A 74 -5.11 5.49 -7.32
C THR A 74 -4.35 4.19 -7.15
N ARG A 75 -3.12 4.14 -7.63
CA ARG A 75 -2.21 3.01 -7.40
C ARG A 75 -1.06 3.43 -6.50
N TYR A 76 -0.52 2.48 -5.75
CA TYR A 76 0.54 2.66 -4.79
C TYR A 76 1.79 1.92 -5.28
N ALA A 77 2.86 2.65 -5.57
CA ALA A 77 4.11 2.07 -6.04
C ALA A 77 5.10 1.92 -4.88
N PRO A 78 5.78 0.77 -4.74
CA PRO A 78 6.86 0.63 -3.76
C PRO A 78 8.03 1.55 -4.14
N MET A 79 8.79 1.99 -3.12
CA MET A 79 9.99 2.81 -3.33
C MET A 79 11.07 2.00 -4.08
N GLN A 80 11.80 2.67 -4.97
CA GLN A 80 12.89 2.04 -5.71
C GLN A 80 14.03 1.61 -4.76
N PRO A 81 14.64 0.44 -4.98
CA PRO A 81 15.77 0.01 -4.17
C PRO A 81 16.97 0.94 -4.35
N ILE A 82 17.69 1.20 -3.25
CA ILE A 82 18.88 2.04 -3.26
C ILE A 82 19.98 1.31 -4.08
N PRO A 83 20.64 2.00 -5.03
CA PRO A 83 21.72 1.41 -5.79
C PRO A 83 22.84 0.89 -4.86
N PRO A 84 23.34 -0.34 -5.06
CA PRO A 84 24.48 -0.83 -4.31
C PRO A 84 25.77 -0.07 -4.67
N THR A 85 26.70 0.02 -3.74
CA THR A 85 27.98 0.75 -3.90
C THR A 85 28.99 0.07 -4.83
N LYS A 86 28.69 -1.15 -5.32
CA LYS A 86 29.55 -1.91 -6.24
C LYS A 86 28.72 -2.45 -7.40
N ILE A 87 29.20 -2.22 -8.62
CA ILE A 87 28.61 -2.79 -9.83
C ILE A 87 29.23 -4.18 -10.05
N THR A 88 28.45 -5.23 -9.78
CA THR A 88 28.90 -6.63 -9.90
C THR A 88 28.38 -7.35 -11.16
N LYS A 89 27.34 -6.81 -11.81
CA LYS A 89 26.76 -7.39 -13.04
C LYS A 89 27.39 -6.77 -14.28
N LYS A 90 27.79 -7.62 -15.23
CA LYS A 90 28.32 -7.22 -16.54
C LYS A 90 27.28 -7.25 -17.65
N ASP A 91 26.18 -7.99 -17.45
CA ASP A 91 25.11 -8.16 -18.43
C ASP A 91 23.83 -7.45 -17.98
N PHE A 92 23.19 -6.76 -18.92
CA PHE A 92 21.93 -6.06 -18.70
C PHE A 92 20.76 -7.02 -18.86
N LYS A 93 19.89 -7.09 -17.83
CA LYS A 93 18.59 -7.75 -17.90
C LYS A 93 17.52 -6.76 -17.44
N PRO A 94 16.51 -6.45 -18.28
CA PRO A 94 15.39 -5.60 -17.89
C PRO A 94 14.68 -6.15 -16.65
N LEU A 95 14.29 -5.26 -15.73
CA LEU A 95 13.54 -5.64 -14.53
C LEU A 95 12.11 -6.09 -14.88
N ASN A 96 11.51 -5.48 -15.89
CA ASN A 96 10.17 -5.79 -16.38
C ASN A 96 10.20 -6.09 -17.88
N PRO A 97 9.31 -6.96 -18.39
CA PRO A 97 9.16 -7.15 -19.83
C PRO A 97 8.72 -5.85 -20.52
N THR A 98 9.06 -5.70 -21.80
CA THR A 98 8.56 -4.59 -22.63
C THR A 98 7.04 -4.63 -22.69
N SER A 99 6.40 -3.56 -22.25
CA SER A 99 4.96 -3.39 -22.34
C SER A 99 4.55 -3.25 -23.81
N ALA A 100 3.55 -4.02 -24.24
CA ALA A 100 2.89 -3.75 -25.50
C ALA A 100 2.21 -2.38 -25.44
N PHE A 101 2.40 -1.54 -26.46
CA PHE A 101 1.72 -0.27 -26.59
C PHE A 101 0.88 -0.27 -27.86
N THR A 102 -0.27 0.40 -27.81
CA THR A 102 -1.11 0.64 -28.98
C THR A 102 -1.09 2.13 -29.24
N ILE A 103 -0.78 2.51 -30.48
CA ILE A 103 -0.83 3.92 -30.89
C ILE A 103 -2.30 4.32 -31.02
N ALA A 104 -2.69 5.40 -30.36
CA ALA A 104 -4.04 5.93 -30.45
C ALA A 104 -4.24 6.61 -31.80
N THR A 105 -5.09 6.04 -32.65
CA THR A 105 -5.53 6.65 -33.93
C THR A 105 -6.84 7.42 -33.78
N THR A 106 -7.54 7.25 -32.65
CA THR A 106 -8.79 7.95 -32.28
C THR A 106 -8.76 8.31 -30.79
N PHE A 107 -9.76 9.06 -30.32
CA PHE A 107 -9.91 9.38 -28.90
C PHE A 107 -10.02 8.11 -28.06
N LEU A 108 -9.16 8.00 -27.04
CA LEU A 108 -9.13 6.90 -26.09
C LEU A 108 -10.25 7.04 -25.03
N PRO A 109 -10.70 5.92 -24.44
CA PRO A 109 -11.65 5.95 -23.32
C PRO A 109 -11.03 6.62 -22.09
N LEU A 110 -11.90 6.99 -21.14
CA LEU A 110 -11.50 7.56 -19.85
C LEU A 110 -10.42 6.68 -19.17
N PRO A 111 -9.35 7.30 -18.65
CA PRO A 111 -8.22 6.56 -18.10
C PRO A 111 -8.64 5.79 -16.84
N LYS A 112 -8.17 4.55 -16.74
CA LYS A 112 -8.45 3.66 -15.59
C LYS A 112 -7.56 3.94 -14.38
N ILE A 113 -6.49 4.71 -14.57
CA ILE A 113 -5.53 5.10 -13.54
C ILE A 113 -5.39 6.63 -13.64
N HIS A 114 -5.72 7.33 -12.57
CA HIS A 114 -5.62 8.78 -12.48
C HIS A 114 -4.35 9.23 -11.76
N THR A 115 -3.90 8.50 -10.75
CA THR A 115 -2.71 8.88 -9.99
C THR A 115 -1.94 7.68 -9.46
N THR A 116 -0.63 7.83 -9.31
CA THR A 116 0.23 6.87 -8.63
C THR A 116 0.92 7.56 -7.45
N ILE A 117 0.81 6.97 -6.27
CA ILE A 117 1.48 7.42 -5.05
C ILE A 117 2.65 6.49 -4.79
N THR A 118 3.86 7.01 -4.71
CA THR A 118 5.04 6.22 -4.36
C THR A 118 5.25 6.25 -2.84
N GLN A 119 5.65 5.11 -2.26
CA GLN A 119 6.03 5.02 -0.85
C GLN A 119 7.09 6.07 -0.50
N SER A 120 7.09 6.61 0.72
CA SER A 120 8.11 7.58 1.14
C SER A 120 9.50 6.94 1.25
N GLN A 121 10.55 7.71 0.95
CA GLN A 121 11.93 7.24 1.04
C GLN A 121 12.43 7.36 2.48
N THR A 122 12.93 6.27 3.05
CA THR A 122 13.47 6.22 4.42
C THR A 122 14.99 6.40 4.49
N TYR A 123 15.64 6.82 3.40
CA TYR A 123 17.08 6.94 3.33
C TYR A 123 17.58 8.19 4.08
N SER A 124 18.56 7.99 4.96
CA SER A 124 19.31 9.04 5.63
C SER A 124 20.80 8.95 5.25
N VAL A 125 21.41 10.10 4.95
CA VAL A 125 22.84 10.23 4.70
C VAL A 125 23.48 10.84 5.95
N SER A 126 24.47 10.17 6.53
CA SER A 126 25.38 10.80 7.48
C SER A 126 26.62 11.27 6.71
N SER A 127 26.86 12.57 6.69
CA SER A 127 28.14 13.12 6.26
C SER A 127 29.03 13.29 7.49
N GLN A 128 30.29 12.87 7.39
CA GLN A 128 31.32 13.14 8.38
C GLN A 128 32.38 14.01 7.71
N GLU A 129 32.89 15.00 8.44
CA GLU A 129 34.06 15.75 7.98
C GLU A 129 35.24 14.78 7.81
N ASN A 130 36.06 14.98 6.79
CA ASN A 130 37.29 14.21 6.63
C ASN A 130 38.27 14.63 7.76
N PRO A 131 38.58 13.77 8.75
CA PRO A 131 39.44 14.14 9.86
C PRO A 131 40.93 14.17 9.45
N VAL A 132 41.26 13.79 8.22
CA VAL A 132 42.63 13.71 7.73
C VAL A 132 43.10 15.12 7.34
N PRO A 133 44.23 15.61 7.89
CA PRO A 133 44.81 16.89 7.48
C PRO A 133 45.14 16.88 5.98
N ALA A 134 45.06 18.04 5.34
CA ALA A 134 45.43 18.18 3.93
C ALA A 134 46.84 17.61 3.70
N ALA A 135 46.99 16.81 2.64
CA ALA A 135 48.29 16.30 2.25
C ALA A 135 49.25 17.48 2.05
N SER A 136 50.49 17.33 2.48
CA SER A 136 51.54 18.30 2.19
C SER A 136 51.61 18.53 0.68
N HIS A 137 51.82 19.78 0.28
CA HIS A 137 52.09 20.11 -1.11
C HIS A 137 53.19 19.18 -1.66
N PRO A 138 53.11 18.77 -2.94
CA PRO A 138 54.20 18.03 -3.55
C PRO A 138 55.49 18.80 -3.31
N THR A 139 56.46 18.18 -2.63
CA THR A 139 57.81 18.71 -2.58
C THR A 139 58.28 18.75 -4.01
N ASP A 140 58.52 19.96 -4.50
CA ASP A 140 59.07 20.16 -5.82
C ASP A 140 60.44 19.46 -5.82
N ASP A 141 60.54 18.35 -6.55
CA ASP A 141 61.79 17.65 -6.87
C ASP A 141 62.61 18.55 -7.84
N MET A 142 62.72 19.84 -7.53
CA MET A 142 63.33 20.86 -8.36
C MET A 142 64.81 20.53 -8.58
N GLU A 143 65.45 19.89 -7.60
CA GLU A 143 66.79 19.34 -7.75
C GLU A 143 66.88 18.27 -8.84
N LYS A 144 65.86 17.42 -8.99
CA LYS A 144 65.78 16.41 -10.06
C LYS A 144 65.57 17.04 -11.43
N PHE A 145 64.72 18.08 -11.51
CA PHE A 145 64.53 18.85 -12.75
C PHE A 145 65.78 19.67 -13.12
N LEU A 146 66.50 20.20 -12.14
CA LEU A 146 67.78 20.91 -12.30
C LEU A 146 68.96 19.98 -12.58
N ALA A 147 68.87 18.69 -12.25
CA ALA A 147 69.90 17.71 -12.59
C ALA A 147 69.73 17.17 -14.02
N ARG A 148 68.51 17.16 -14.56
CA ARG A 148 68.21 16.59 -15.88
C ARG A 148 68.93 17.27 -17.05
N TRP A 149 69.29 18.54 -16.94
CA TRP A 149 70.01 19.25 -18.01
C TRP A 149 71.54 19.10 -17.92
N LYS A 150 72.05 18.44 -16.86
CA LYS A 150 73.49 18.27 -16.63
C LYS A 150 74.09 17.05 -17.35
N ASP A 151 73.27 16.27 -18.04
CA ASP A 151 73.66 15.12 -18.88
C ASP A 151 73.82 15.53 -20.35
#